data_AF-A0A2E7QUV5-F1
#
_entry.id   AF-A0A2E7QUV5-F1
#
_cell.length_a   1.000
_cell.length_b   1.000
_cell.length_c   1.000
_cell.angle_alpha   90.00
_cell.angle_beta   90.00
_cell.angle_gamma   90.00
#
_symmetry.space_group_name_H-M   'P 1'
#
loop_
_entity.id
_entity.type
_entity.pdbx_description
1 polymer ?
#
loop_
_entity_poly.entity_id
_entity_poly.type
_entity_poly.pdbx_seq_one_letter_code
_entity_poly.pdbx_strand_id
1 'polypeptide(L)'
;MTLSITPFDSPIGAEVTGIDLRDALDKSVVATIYQAWLDNIVLIFRGQSLSKDEQVAFANQFGNVGTRATPKESQNEVANGYDGSIMLVTNQRDEQGNYIGSLQDGEMWFHHDMSYRP
;
A
#
# COMPACT_ATOMS: atom_id res chain seq x y z
N MET A 1 3.69 15.67 17.77
CA MET A 1 4.57 14.52 18.09
C MET A 1 5.74 14.56 17.13
N THR A 2 6.92 14.07 17.53
CA THR A 2 8.12 14.10 16.68
C THR A 2 8.22 12.81 15.88
N LEU A 3 8.47 12.93 14.57
CA LEU A 3 8.74 11.80 13.68
C LEU A 3 9.92 10.97 14.24
N SER A 4 9.77 9.66 14.31
CA SER A 4 10.83 8.74 14.72
C SER A 4 10.85 7.52 13.80
N ILE A 5 12.07 7.07 13.46
CA ILE A 5 12.34 5.90 12.64
C ILE A 5 13.21 4.96 13.47
N THR A 6 12.71 3.77 13.78
CA THR A 6 13.40 2.77 14.61
C THR A 6 13.60 1.50 13.79
N PRO A 7 14.84 1.20 13.35
CA PRO A 7 15.15 -0.08 12.70
C PRO A 7 14.86 -1.26 13.63
N PHE A 8 14.41 -2.38 13.06
CA PHE A 8 14.28 -3.62 13.81
C PHE A 8 15.64 -4.30 14.01
N ASP A 9 15.74 -5.20 14.99
CA ASP A 9 16.87 -6.12 15.13
C ASP A 9 16.77 -7.24 14.06
N SER A 10 16.94 -6.85 12.80
CA SER A 10 16.71 -7.66 11.59
C SER A 10 17.51 -7.08 10.41
N PRO A 11 17.86 -7.88 9.38
CA PRO A 11 18.56 -7.39 8.19
C PRO A 11 17.82 -6.28 7.43
N ILE A 12 16.49 -6.23 7.55
CA ILE A 12 15.62 -5.23 6.91
C ILE A 12 14.52 -4.79 7.88
N GLY A 13 13.97 -3.62 7.61
CA GLY A 13 12.75 -3.11 8.20
C GLY A 13 12.95 -2.06 9.29
N ALA A 14 12.09 -1.05 9.29
CA ALA A 14 11.99 -0.06 10.37
C ALA A 14 10.53 0.29 10.70
N GLU A 15 10.29 0.65 11.95
CA GLU A 15 9.03 1.24 12.40
C GLU A 15 9.08 2.77 12.31
N VAL A 16 8.02 3.37 11.76
CA VAL A 16 7.85 4.82 11.70
C VAL A 16 6.72 5.25 12.64
N THR A 17 7.01 6.17 13.55
CA THR A 17 6.06 6.68 14.54
C THR A 17 6.07 8.20 14.61
N GLY A 18 5.09 8.78 15.32
CA GLY A 18 4.97 10.23 15.47
C GLY A 18 4.40 10.93 14.25
N ILE A 19 3.65 10.20 13.41
CA ILE A 19 3.06 10.68 12.16
C ILE A 19 1.60 10.21 12.02
N ASP A 20 0.79 11.05 11.39
CA ASP A 20 -0.57 10.75 10.97
C ASP A 20 -0.60 10.71 9.44
N LEU A 21 -0.94 9.57 8.84
CA LEU A 21 -0.91 9.41 7.38
C LEU A 21 -2.19 9.92 6.70
N ARG A 22 -3.18 10.37 7.47
CA ARG A 22 -4.43 10.95 6.94
C ARG A 22 -4.21 12.34 6.35
N ASP A 23 -3.22 13.06 6.87
CA ASP A 23 -2.92 14.43 6.47
C ASP A 23 -1.81 14.48 5.40
N ALA A 24 -1.82 15.57 4.62
CA ALA A 24 -0.70 15.87 3.74
C ALA A 24 0.57 16.13 4.57
N LEU A 25 1.66 15.47 4.22
CA LEU A 25 2.93 15.57 4.92
C LEU A 25 3.78 16.69 4.32
N ASP A 26 4.57 17.35 5.17
CA ASP A 26 5.59 18.28 4.71
C ASP A 26 6.62 17.57 3.82
N LYS A 27 7.10 18.25 2.78
CA LYS A 27 8.08 17.68 1.83
C LYS A 27 9.35 17.16 2.51
N SER A 28 9.78 17.79 3.60
CA SER A 28 10.93 17.33 4.40
C SER A 28 10.65 16.01 5.12
N VAL A 29 9.43 15.83 5.63
CA VAL A 29 8.97 14.58 6.26
C VAL A 29 8.89 13.47 5.22
N VAL A 30 8.30 13.76 4.05
CA VAL A 30 8.26 12.80 2.92
C VAL A 30 9.66 12.37 2.51
N ALA A 31 10.60 13.31 2.35
CA ALA A 31 11.99 12.99 2.01
C ALA A 31 12.68 12.14 3.09
N THR A 32 12.40 12.41 4.36
CA THR A 32 12.93 11.63 5.49
C THR A 32 12.41 10.19 5.47
N ILE A 33 11.11 10.01 5.24
CA ILE A 33 10.48 8.69 5.12
C ILE A 33 11.01 7.95 3.88
N TYR A 34 11.16 8.65 2.76
CA TYR A 34 11.70 8.07 1.54
C TYR A 34 13.13 7.56 1.73
N GLN A 35 14.00 8.35 2.36
CA GLN A 35 15.36 7.89 2.68
C GLN A 35 15.33 6.68 3.63
N ALA A 36 14.49 6.71 4.67
CA ALA A 36 14.33 5.57 5.57
C ALA A 36 13.87 4.31 4.84
N TRP A 37 13.00 4.45 3.84
CA TRP A 37 12.55 3.34 3.02
C TRP A 37 13.71 2.75 2.21
N LEU A 38 14.54 3.59 1.57
CA LEU A 38 15.72 3.13 0.85
C LEU A 38 16.72 2.39 1.75
N ASP A 39 16.93 2.89 2.96
CA ASP A 39 17.90 2.32 3.91
C ASP A 39 17.43 1.00 4.53
N ASN A 40 16.11 0.80 4.67
CA ASN A 40 15.52 -0.32 5.43
C ASN A 40 14.68 -1.29 4.58
N ILE A 41 14.47 -1.02 3.29
CA ILE A 41 13.71 -1.82 2.31
C ILE A 41 12.20 -1.91 2.58
N VAL A 42 11.77 -1.99 3.84
CA VAL A 42 10.37 -2.04 4.27
C VAL A 42 10.14 -1.12 5.46
N LEU A 43 9.03 -0.39 5.47
CA LEU A 43 8.62 0.46 6.58
C LEU A 43 7.28 0.01 7.15
N ILE A 44 7.15 0.05 8.47
CA ILE A 44 5.92 -0.31 9.18
C ILE A 44 5.34 0.93 9.88
N PHE A 45 4.08 1.26 9.56
CA PHE A 45 3.32 2.35 10.18
C PHE A 45 2.19 1.74 11.01
N ARG A 46 2.27 1.85 12.34
CA ARG A 46 1.24 1.29 13.24
C ARG A 46 0.16 2.31 13.58
N GLY A 47 -1.01 1.81 13.96
CA GLY A 47 -2.11 2.64 14.47
C GLY A 47 -2.76 3.54 13.42
N GLN A 48 -2.59 3.22 12.13
CA GLN A 48 -3.18 3.99 11.04
C GLN A 48 -4.54 3.40 10.68
N SER A 49 -5.58 4.23 10.71
CA SER A 49 -6.92 3.89 10.22
C SER A 49 -7.22 4.83 9.06
N LEU A 50 -6.98 4.36 7.84
CA LEU A 50 -7.09 5.15 6.62
C LEU A 50 -8.35 4.75 5.84
N SER A 51 -9.05 5.76 5.32
CA SER A 51 -9.98 5.59 4.21
C SER A 51 -9.21 5.25 2.93
N LYS A 52 -9.95 4.81 1.89
CA LYS A 52 -9.40 4.52 0.56
C LYS A 52 -8.67 5.75 -0.01
N ASP A 53 -9.29 6.91 0.11
CA ASP A 53 -8.77 8.17 -0.42
C ASP A 53 -7.51 8.62 0.33
N GLU A 54 -7.47 8.45 1.66
CA GLU A 54 -6.29 8.76 2.48
C GLU A 54 -5.12 7.83 2.15
N GLN A 55 -5.37 6.52 1.95
CA GLN A 55 -4.35 5.57 1.54
C GLN A 55 -3.74 5.94 0.18
N VAL A 56 -4.59 6.30 -0.79
CA VAL A 56 -4.16 6.75 -2.12
C VAL A 56 -3.42 8.08 -2.04
N ALA A 57 -3.89 9.02 -1.23
CA ALA A 57 -3.25 10.32 -1.03
C ALA A 57 -1.84 10.16 -0.43
N PHE A 58 -1.69 9.30 0.58
CA PHE A 58 -0.38 9.00 1.17
C PHE A 58 0.57 8.35 0.16
N ALA A 59 0.11 7.35 -0.59
CA ALA A 59 0.93 6.70 -1.63
C ALA A 59 1.42 7.71 -2.69
N ASN A 60 0.56 8.65 -3.09
CA ASN A 60 0.89 9.68 -4.07
C ASN A 60 1.98 10.67 -3.62
N GLN A 61 2.31 10.73 -2.32
CA GLN A 61 3.42 11.54 -1.82
C GLN A 61 4.79 11.01 -2.29
N PHE A 62 4.88 9.72 -2.67
CA PHE A 62 6.12 9.05 -3.07
C PHE A 62 6.23 8.79 -4.58
N GLY A 63 5.24 9.23 -5.36
CA GLY A 63 5.16 9.02 -6.80
C GLY A 63 3.73 8.70 -7.23
N ASN A 64 3.51 8.54 -8.54
CA ASN A 64 2.17 8.22 -9.03
C ASN A 64 1.76 6.80 -8.62
N VAL A 65 0.55 6.64 -8.08
CA VAL A 65 -0.04 5.31 -7.87
C VAL A 65 -0.10 4.55 -9.20
N GLY A 66 0.38 3.30 -9.17
CA GLY A 66 0.54 2.47 -10.37
C GLY A 66 -0.79 2.13 -11.05
N THR A 67 -0.79 2.10 -12.38
CA THR A 67 -1.92 1.62 -13.17
C THR A 67 -1.83 0.12 -13.41
N ARG A 68 -2.94 -0.59 -13.22
CA ARG A 68 -2.99 -2.05 -13.38
C ARG A 68 -3.07 -2.45 -14.86
N ALA A 69 -2.66 -3.68 -15.18
CA ALA A 69 -2.75 -4.23 -16.54
C ALA A 69 -4.18 -4.62 -16.90
N THR A 70 -4.90 -5.17 -15.92
CA THR A 70 -6.31 -5.51 -16.04
C THR A 70 -7.14 -4.23 -16.23
N PRO A 71 -7.96 -4.14 -17.30
CA PRO A 71 -8.86 -3.00 -17.51
C PRO A 71 -9.74 -2.76 -16.29
N LYS A 72 -10.02 -1.50 -15.95
CA LYS A 72 -10.75 -1.11 -14.73
C LYS A 72 -12.11 -1.81 -14.62
N GLU A 73 -12.80 -1.97 -15.73
CA GLU A 73 -14.13 -2.59 -15.81
C GLU A 73 -14.08 -4.09 -15.50
N SER A 74 -12.92 -4.72 -15.63
CA SER A 74 -12.67 -6.15 -15.35
C SER A 74 -12.08 -6.39 -13.96
N GLN A 75 -11.95 -5.36 -13.13
CA GLN A 75 -11.41 -5.48 -11.77
C GLN A 75 -12.54 -5.74 -10.78
N ASN A 76 -12.47 -6.87 -10.06
CA ASN A 76 -13.48 -7.26 -9.07
C ASN A 76 -13.70 -6.19 -8.00
N GLU A 77 -12.64 -5.48 -7.63
CA GLU A 77 -12.70 -4.44 -6.60
C GLU A 77 -13.59 -3.25 -7.01
N VAL A 78 -13.72 -2.99 -8.30
CA VAL A 78 -14.53 -1.86 -8.81
C VAL A 78 -16.00 -2.09 -8.54
N ALA A 79 -16.48 -3.34 -8.65
CA ALA A 79 -17.83 -3.71 -8.22
C ALA A 79 -18.05 -3.50 -6.71
N ASN A 80 -16.97 -3.41 -5.92
CA ASN A 80 -16.97 -3.23 -4.47
C ASN A 80 -16.61 -1.80 -4.03
N GLY A 81 -16.86 -0.82 -4.91
CA GLY A 81 -16.73 0.61 -4.61
C GLY A 81 -15.28 1.08 -4.51
N TYR A 82 -14.35 0.43 -5.21
CA TYR A 82 -13.01 0.94 -5.46
C TYR A 82 -12.91 1.54 -6.87
N ASP A 83 -11.97 2.44 -7.09
CA ASP A 83 -11.81 3.15 -8.37
C ASP A 83 -10.66 2.59 -9.23
N GLY A 84 -10.09 1.45 -8.82
CA GLY A 84 -8.97 0.78 -9.48
C GLY A 84 -7.58 1.26 -9.07
N SER A 85 -7.48 2.26 -8.18
CA SER A 85 -6.21 2.71 -7.59
C SER A 85 -5.70 1.78 -6.50
N ILE A 86 -6.60 1.06 -5.83
CA ILE A 86 -6.29 0.05 -4.81
C ILE A 86 -6.65 -1.33 -5.37
N MET A 87 -5.69 -2.24 -5.30
CA MET A 87 -5.89 -3.66 -5.54
C MET A 87 -6.20 -4.36 -4.21
N LEU A 88 -7.28 -5.13 -4.16
CA LEU A 88 -7.62 -5.87 -2.95
C LEU A 88 -6.98 -7.24 -3.01
N VAL A 89 -5.96 -7.46 -2.18
CA VAL A 89 -5.41 -8.79 -1.90
C VAL A 89 -6.20 -9.36 -0.72
N THR A 90 -7.26 -10.11 -1.03
CA THR A 90 -8.20 -10.62 -0.02
C THR A 90 -8.85 -11.93 -0.47
N ASN A 91 -9.18 -12.77 0.51
CA ASN A 91 -9.91 -14.02 0.30
C ASN A 91 -11.42 -13.89 0.57
N GLN A 92 -11.91 -12.67 0.77
CA GLN A 92 -13.33 -12.42 1.00
C GLN A 92 -14.16 -12.68 -0.26
N ARG A 93 -15.41 -13.11 -0.03
CA ARG A 93 -16.39 -13.40 -1.06
C ARG A 93 -17.68 -12.62 -0.80
N ASP A 94 -18.38 -12.28 -1.87
CA ASP A 94 -19.72 -11.70 -1.80
C ASP A 94 -20.78 -12.75 -1.39
N GLU A 95 -22.04 -12.32 -1.26
CA GLU A 95 -23.15 -13.19 -0.88
C GLU A 95 -23.43 -14.30 -1.91
N GLN A 96 -23.01 -14.11 -3.16
CA GLN A 96 -23.14 -15.07 -4.25
C GLN A 96 -21.93 -16.03 -4.32
N GLY A 97 -20.92 -15.84 -3.46
CA GLY A 97 -19.71 -16.65 -3.38
C GLY A 97 -18.59 -16.23 -4.33
N ASN A 98 -18.72 -15.12 -5.06
CA ASN A 98 -17.67 -14.61 -5.93
C ASN A 98 -16.61 -13.86 -5.11
N TYR A 99 -15.35 -13.91 -5.55
CA TYR A 99 -14.27 -13.16 -4.90
C TYR A 99 -14.43 -11.65 -5.10
N ILE A 100 -14.25 -10.88 -4.03
CA ILE A 100 -14.34 -9.41 -4.09
C ILE A 100 -13.03 -8.76 -4.55
N GLY A 101 -11.90 -9.45 -4.35
CA GLY A 101 -10.56 -8.97 -4.66
C GLY A 101 -9.92 -9.64 -5.85
N SER A 102 -8.67 -9.25 -6.08
CA SER A 102 -7.76 -9.88 -7.02
C SER A 102 -6.85 -10.86 -6.31
N LEU A 103 -6.32 -11.82 -7.08
CA LEU A 103 -5.41 -12.88 -6.61
C LEU A 103 -6.09 -13.76 -5.57
N GLN A 104 -6.64 -14.86 -6.05
CA GLN A 104 -7.43 -15.79 -5.24
C GLN A 104 -6.53 -16.54 -4.26
N ASP A 105 -7.13 -17.35 -3.39
CA ASP A 105 -6.42 -18.07 -2.34
C ASP A 105 -5.16 -18.81 -2.84
N GLY A 106 -4.00 -18.44 -2.30
CA GLY A 106 -2.75 -19.16 -2.51
C GLY A 106 -2.02 -18.86 -3.83
N GLU A 107 -2.41 -17.84 -4.59
CA GLU A 107 -1.79 -17.54 -5.89
C GLU A 107 -0.43 -16.81 -5.82
N MET A 108 0.07 -16.47 -4.62
CA MET A 108 1.28 -15.67 -4.45
C MET A 108 2.47 -16.50 -3.96
N TRP A 109 3.42 -16.77 -4.88
CA TRP A 109 4.75 -17.32 -4.57
C TRP A 109 5.70 -16.19 -4.15
N PHE A 110 6.95 -16.49 -3.77
CA PHE A 110 7.95 -15.45 -3.54
C PHE A 110 8.20 -14.66 -4.85
N HIS A 111 7.89 -13.36 -4.85
CA HIS A 111 7.90 -12.52 -6.04
C HIS A 111 8.16 -11.04 -5.71
N HIS A 112 8.33 -10.24 -6.75
CA HIS A 112 8.26 -8.78 -6.72
C HIS A 112 7.08 -8.35 -7.59
N ASP A 113 6.23 -7.45 -7.07
CA ASP A 113 5.04 -6.96 -7.76
C ASP A 113 5.38 -6.42 -9.16
N MET A 114 4.55 -6.75 -10.14
CA MET A 114 4.70 -6.29 -11.53
C MET A 114 6.04 -6.64 -12.21
N SER A 115 6.83 -7.59 -11.70
CA SER A 115 8.11 -8.02 -12.30
C SER A 115 8.01 -8.58 -13.73
N TYR A 116 6.79 -8.87 -14.21
CA TYR A 116 6.49 -9.25 -15.58
C TYR A 116 6.31 -8.05 -16.54
N ARG A 117 6.37 -6.81 -16.04
CA ARG A 117 6.33 -5.59 -16.86
C ARG A 117 7.75 -5.11 -17.17
N PRO A 118 7.97 -4.54 -18.38
CA PRO A 118 9.27 -3.98 -18.77
C PRO A 118 9.63 -2.72 -18.00
#